data_AF-A0A9D7MLD2-F1
#
_entry.id   AF-A0A9D7MLD2-F1
#
_cell.length_a   1.000
_cell.length_b   1.000
_cell.length_c   1.000
_cell.angle_alpha   90.00
_cell.angle_beta   90.00
_cell.angle_gamma   90.00
#
_symmetry.space_group_name_H-M   'P 1'
#
loop_
_entity.id
_entity.type
_entity.pdbx_description
1 polymer ?
#
loop_
_entity_poly.entity_id
_entity_poly.type
_entity_poly.pdbx_seq_one_letter_code
_entity_poly.pdbx_strand_id
1 'polypeptide(L)'
;MDPNGDHDIVLVKYSTGLVQQWVQRFDPGGEEFMTDMTIDNSGNVFITGYTDFNDSKDMFLLKYNSSGTLEWNTYHNGMFSGNDSSTCVAVDSLGNVYMAGYEWEAHRKRKSHCHNV
;
A
#
# COMPACT_ATOMS: atom_id res chain seq x y z
N MET A 1 2.24 -14.20 13.75
CA MET A 1 1.76 -13.72 15.07
C MET A 1 2.99 -13.11 15.72
N ASP A 2 3.25 -11.85 15.38
CA ASP A 2 4.35 -11.08 15.97
C ASP A 2 3.99 -10.76 17.44
N PRO A 3 4.90 -10.97 18.41
CA PRO A 3 4.70 -10.60 19.82
C PRO A 3 4.68 -9.09 20.11
N ASN A 4 4.97 -8.21 19.14
CA ASN A 4 5.17 -6.77 19.35
C ASN A 4 3.91 -5.92 19.13
N GLY A 5 2.84 -6.47 18.53
CA GLY A 5 1.53 -5.81 18.46
C GLY A 5 1.43 -4.72 17.39
N ASP A 6 2.09 -4.91 16.25
CA ASP A 6 1.91 -4.11 15.04
C ASP A 6 0.60 -4.45 14.30
N HIS A 7 0.19 -3.51 13.45
CA HIS A 7 -1.01 -3.61 12.63
C HIS A 7 -0.75 -4.45 11.36
N ASP A 8 -1.21 -5.70 11.34
CA ASP A 8 -1.21 -6.51 10.11
C ASP A 8 -2.40 -6.16 9.19
N ILE A 9 -2.21 -6.31 7.87
CA ILE A 9 -3.35 -6.33 6.94
C ILE A 9 -4.00 -7.71 6.97
N VAL A 10 -5.32 -7.74 7.15
CA VAL A 10 -6.12 -8.98 7.06
C VAL A 10 -7.13 -8.86 5.93
N LEU A 11 -7.03 -9.76 4.95
CA LEU A 11 -8.00 -9.89 3.86
C LEU A 11 -8.81 -11.17 4.05
N VAL A 12 -10.13 -11.04 4.15
CA VAL A 12 -11.04 -12.17 4.34
C VAL A 12 -12.08 -12.22 3.23
N LYS A 13 -12.25 -13.38 2.60
CA LYS A 13 -13.32 -13.62 1.64
C LYS A 13 -14.40 -14.51 2.25
N TYR A 14 -15.65 -14.12 2.08
CA TYR A 14 -16.83 -14.91 2.42
C TYR A 14 -17.61 -15.27 1.15
N SER A 15 -18.33 -16.39 1.17
CA SER A 15 -19.36 -16.68 0.18
C SER A 15 -20.60 -15.84 0.41
N THR A 16 -21.53 -15.83 -0.54
CA THR A 16 -22.86 -15.20 -0.39
C THR A 16 -23.69 -15.80 0.75
N GLY A 17 -23.37 -17.02 1.19
CA GLY A 17 -23.93 -17.66 2.38
C GLY A 17 -23.19 -17.35 3.68
N LEU A 18 -22.30 -16.34 3.69
CA LEU A 18 -21.49 -15.93 4.84
C LEU A 18 -20.53 -17.01 5.37
N VAL A 19 -20.11 -17.93 4.49
CA VAL A 19 -19.10 -18.95 4.84
C VAL A 19 -17.72 -18.43 4.45
N GLN A 20 -16.80 -18.36 5.42
CA GLN A 20 -15.42 -17.97 5.16
C GLN A 20 -14.78 -18.90 4.12
N GLN A 21 -14.28 -18.33 3.03
CA GLN A 21 -13.58 -19.05 1.97
C GLN A 21 -12.09 -19.11 2.25
N TRP A 22 -11.48 -17.97 2.60
CA TRP A 22 -10.07 -17.90 2.94
C TRP A 22 -9.77 -16.63 3.76
N VAL A 23 -8.62 -16.65 4.42
CA VAL A 23 -8.02 -15.53 5.16
C VAL A 23 -6.59 -15.39 4.71
N GLN A 24 -6.19 -14.18 4.36
CA GLN A 24 -4.81 -13.81 4.10
C GLN A 24 -4.36 -12.75 5.10
N ARG A 25 -3.09 -12.85 5.48
CA ARG A 25 -2.40 -11.87 6.32
C ARG A 25 -1.19 -11.39 5.56
N PHE A 26 -0.95 -10.08 5.57
CA PHE A 26 0.24 -9.48 5.03
C PHE A 26 0.91 -8.70 6.15
N ASP A 27 2.16 -9.09 6.41
CA ASP A 27 3.03 -8.64 7.49
C ASP A 27 4.47 -8.74 6.94
N PRO A 28 4.96 -7.69 6.25
CA PRO A 28 6.34 -7.57 5.83
C PRO A 28 7.27 -7.12 6.98
N GLY A 29 6.72 -6.84 8.17
CA GLY A 29 7.38 -6.28 9.34
C GLY A 29 7.23 -4.76 9.46
N GLY A 30 6.85 -4.28 10.65
CA GLY A 30 6.49 -2.89 10.89
C GLY A 30 4.97 -2.72 11.02
N GLU A 31 4.48 -1.49 11.07
CA GLU A 31 3.03 -1.26 11.06
C GLU A 31 2.51 -1.10 9.62
N GLU A 32 1.42 -1.79 9.26
CA GLU A 32 0.75 -1.61 7.99
C GLU A 32 -0.62 -0.95 8.12
N PHE A 33 -0.82 0.08 7.31
CA PHE A 33 -2.09 0.79 7.22
C PHE A 33 -2.65 0.67 5.81
N MET A 34 -3.68 -0.14 5.67
CA MET A 34 -4.48 -0.21 4.45
C MET A 34 -5.36 1.04 4.30
N THR A 35 -5.38 1.62 3.11
CA THR A 35 -6.18 2.82 2.82
C THR A 35 -7.28 2.58 1.78
N ASP A 36 -7.08 1.66 0.84
CA ASP A 36 -8.08 1.34 -0.19
C ASP A 36 -7.90 -0.07 -0.78
N MET A 37 -8.98 -0.60 -1.37
CA MET A 37 -8.95 -1.81 -2.19
C MET A 37 -9.89 -1.76 -3.39
N THR A 38 -9.50 -2.47 -4.45
CA THR A 38 -10.35 -2.72 -5.61
C THR A 38 -10.28 -4.18 -6.07
N ILE A 39 -11.25 -4.61 -6.88
CA ILE A 39 -11.35 -5.97 -7.41
C ILE A 39 -11.58 -5.88 -8.92
N ASP A 40 -10.80 -6.60 -9.72
CA ASP A 40 -11.00 -6.66 -11.17
C ASP A 40 -12.09 -7.68 -11.58
N ASN A 41 -12.43 -7.70 -12.88
CA ASN A 41 -13.43 -8.61 -13.43
C ASN A 41 -13.03 -10.09 -13.35
N SER A 42 -11.75 -10.40 -13.11
CA SER A 42 -11.27 -11.78 -12.87
C SER A 42 -11.33 -12.17 -11.40
N GLY A 43 -11.72 -11.24 -10.52
CA GLY A 43 -11.77 -11.45 -9.08
C GLY A 43 -10.41 -11.32 -8.40
N ASN A 44 -9.41 -10.74 -9.07
CA ASN A 44 -8.15 -10.39 -8.41
C ASN A 44 -8.38 -9.18 -7.51
N VAL A 45 -7.78 -9.19 -6.32
CA VAL A 45 -7.90 -8.15 -5.31
C VAL A 45 -6.63 -7.32 -5.30
N PHE A 46 -6.77 -6.02 -5.36
CA PHE A 46 -5.68 -5.05 -5.25
C PHE A 46 -5.87 -4.24 -3.97
N ILE A 47 -4.83 -4.15 -3.16
CA ILE A 47 -4.86 -3.44 -1.87
C ILE A 47 -3.72 -2.45 -1.87
N THR A 48 -3.99 -1.23 -1.41
CA THR A 48 -2.97 -0.20 -1.22
C THR A 48 -3.03 0.38 0.18
N GLY A 49 -1.95 1.04 0.55
CA GLY A 49 -1.73 1.61 1.86
C GLY A 49 -0.31 2.11 1.99
N TYR A 50 0.17 2.15 3.23
CA TYR A 50 1.56 2.43 3.54
C TYR A 50 2.06 1.55 4.68
N THR A 51 3.34 1.21 4.64
CA THR A 51 4.07 0.70 5.80
C THR A 51 4.55 1.86 6.66
N ASP A 52 4.79 1.62 7.94
CA ASP A 52 5.47 2.54 8.85
C ASP A 52 6.63 1.77 9.49
N PHE A 53 7.85 1.98 8.96
CA PHE A 53 9.06 1.28 9.39
C PHE A 53 10.16 2.27 9.74
N ASN A 54 10.59 2.30 11.00
CA ASN A 54 11.65 3.19 11.51
C ASN A 54 11.44 4.67 11.13
N ASP A 55 10.23 5.20 11.37
CA ASP A 55 9.83 6.58 11.04
C ASP A 55 9.87 6.91 9.53
N SER A 56 9.78 5.89 8.66
CA SER A 56 9.66 6.05 7.21
C SER A 56 8.39 5.37 6.73
N LYS A 57 7.56 6.10 5.98
CA LYS A 57 6.35 5.55 5.37
C LYS A 57 6.54 5.35 3.89
N ASP A 58 6.37 4.10 3.45
CA ASP A 58 6.44 3.74 2.04
C ASP A 58 5.06 3.26 1.58
N MET A 59 4.62 3.73 0.40
CA MET A 59 3.38 3.23 -0.19
C MET A 59 3.56 1.79 -0.62
N PHE A 60 2.53 0.94 -0.47
CA PHE A 60 2.54 -0.40 -1.02
C PHE A 60 1.34 -0.67 -1.94
N LEU A 61 1.51 -1.66 -2.80
CA LEU A 61 0.45 -2.24 -3.62
C LEU A 61 0.58 -3.77 -3.61
N LEU A 62 -0.50 -4.45 -3.20
CA LEU A 62 -0.60 -5.91 -3.18
C LEU A 62 -1.55 -6.38 -4.27
N LYS A 63 -1.25 -7.52 -4.89
CA LYS A 63 -2.21 -8.25 -5.74
C LYS A 63 -2.40 -9.67 -5.25
N TYR A 64 -3.64 -10.01 -4.92
CA TYR A 64 -4.08 -11.38 -4.69
C TYR A 64 -4.93 -11.87 -5.86
N ASN A 65 -4.77 -13.12 -6.26
CA ASN A 65 -5.70 -13.73 -7.22
C ASN A 65 -7.04 -14.11 -6.55
N SER A 66 -8.02 -14.54 -7.37
CA SER A 66 -9.36 -14.91 -6.90
C SER A 66 -9.42 -16.02 -5.84
N SER A 67 -8.37 -16.84 -5.78
CA SER A 67 -8.19 -17.94 -4.81
C SER A 67 -7.50 -17.49 -3.52
N GLY A 68 -7.15 -16.20 -3.42
CA GLY A 68 -6.48 -15.62 -2.26
C GLY A 68 -4.97 -15.84 -2.25
N THR A 69 -4.33 -16.26 -3.35
CA THR A 69 -2.86 -16.34 -3.42
C THR A 69 -2.29 -14.97 -3.75
N LEU A 70 -1.32 -14.50 -2.96
CA LEU A 70 -0.55 -13.30 -3.28
C LEU A 70 0.28 -13.58 -4.55
N GLU A 71 0.01 -12.85 -5.64
CA GLU A 71 0.75 -12.98 -6.89
C GLU A 71 1.99 -12.10 -6.90
N TRP A 72 1.86 -10.87 -6.41
CA TRP A 72 2.96 -9.93 -6.26
C TRP A 72 2.62 -8.82 -5.26
N ASN A 73 3.67 -8.18 -4.77
CA ASN A 73 3.61 -6.92 -4.05
C ASN A 73 4.70 -5.99 -4.58
N THR A 74 4.50 -4.69 -4.44
CA THR A 74 5.50 -3.68 -4.75
C THR A 74 5.37 -2.51 -3.79
N TYR A 75 6.46 -1.77 -3.65
CA TYR A 75 6.54 -0.58 -2.82
C TYR A 75 6.93 0.62 -3.68
N HIS A 76 6.38 1.77 -3.34
CA HIS A 76 6.81 3.05 -3.86
C HIS A 76 7.34 3.88 -2.69
N ASN A 77 8.66 4.03 -2.68
CA ASN A 77 9.38 4.95 -1.81
C ASN A 77 9.67 6.18 -2.67
N GLY A 78 9.14 7.32 -2.25
CA GLY A 78 9.24 8.59 -2.95
C GLY A 78 10.69 9.06 -3.10
N MET A 79 10.89 10.20 -3.74
CA MET A 79 12.24 10.71 -4.00
C MET A 79 12.96 11.15 -2.70
N PHE A 80 12.22 11.36 -1.63
CA PHE A 80 12.71 11.85 -0.34
C PHE A 80 12.28 10.89 0.77
N SER A 81 13.07 10.83 1.85
CA SER A 81 12.77 10.04 3.06
C SER A 81 11.63 10.66 3.89
N GLY A 82 10.55 11.06 3.24
CA GLY A 82 9.36 11.65 3.82
C GLY A 82 8.31 10.58 4.12
N ASN A 83 7.20 11.03 4.69
CA ASN A 83 6.03 10.16 4.89
C ASN A 83 5.24 10.06 3.58
N ASP A 84 5.25 8.89 2.96
CA ASP A 84 4.48 8.62 1.76
C ASP A 84 3.23 7.82 2.10
N SER A 85 2.10 8.19 1.51
CA SER A 85 0.82 7.54 1.79
C SER A 85 -0.03 7.41 0.54
N SER A 86 -0.46 6.19 0.27
CA SER A 86 -1.45 5.91 -0.76
C SER A 86 -2.84 6.23 -0.25
N THR A 87 -3.65 6.86 -1.09
CA THR A 87 -5.03 7.19 -0.77
C THR A 87 -6.04 6.41 -1.59
N CYS A 88 -5.65 5.86 -2.75
CA CYS A 88 -6.55 5.11 -3.60
C CYS A 88 -5.83 4.17 -4.58
N VAL A 89 -6.58 3.16 -5.03
CA VAL A 89 -6.17 2.23 -6.08
C VAL A 89 -7.29 2.01 -7.09
N ALA A 90 -6.95 2.01 -8.38
CA ALA A 90 -7.88 1.71 -9.47
C ALA A 90 -7.27 0.71 -10.44
N VAL A 91 -8.11 -0.11 -11.06
CA VAL A 91 -7.72 -1.06 -12.10
C VAL A 91 -8.57 -0.79 -13.35
N ASP A 92 -7.93 -0.71 -14.52
CA ASP A 92 -8.65 -0.54 -15.78
C ASP A 92 -9.08 -1.89 -16.39
N SER A 93 -9.83 -1.84 -17.49
CA SER A 93 -10.31 -3.04 -18.19
C SER A 93 -9.20 -3.86 -18.87
N LEU A 94 -8.00 -3.30 -19.01
CA LEU A 94 -6.83 -3.97 -19.56
C LEU A 94 -5.97 -4.62 -18.46
N GLY A 95 -6.31 -4.39 -17.19
CA GLY A 95 -5.56 -4.89 -16.03
C GLY A 95 -4.41 -3.99 -15.61
N ASN A 96 -4.31 -2.76 -16.11
CA ASN A 96 -3.36 -1.78 -15.59
C ASN A 96 -3.83 -1.30 -14.22
N VAL A 97 -2.90 -1.15 -13.29
CA VAL A 97 -3.17 -0.73 -11.92
C VAL A 97 -2.59 0.65 -11.69
N TYR A 98 -3.41 1.52 -11.12
CA TYR A 98 -3.06 2.91 -10.81
C TYR A 98 -3.18 3.09 -9.30
N MET A 99 -2.09 3.52 -8.67
CA MET A 99 -2.02 3.86 -7.25
C MET A 99 -1.74 5.36 -7.16
N ALA A 100 -2.45 6.08 -6.29
CA ALA A 100 -2.24 7.50 -6.10
C ALA A 100 -2.33 7.90 -4.63
N GLY A 101 -1.59 8.94 -4.29
CA GLY A 101 -1.38 9.38 -2.91
C GLY A 101 -0.57 10.66 -2.85
N TYR A 102 0.11 10.88 -1.74
CA TYR A 102 1.03 11.99 -1.57
C TYR A 102 2.36 11.50 -0.99
N GLU A 103 3.45 12.15 -1.39
CA GLU A 103 4.78 12.01 -0.78
C GLU A 103 5.13 13.31 -0.05
N TRP A 104 5.85 13.22 1.08
CA TRP A 104 6.25 14.41 1.82
C TRP A 104 7.63 14.91 1.37
N GLU A 105 7.67 15.96 0.57
CA GLU A 105 8.92 16.66 0.31
C GLU A 105 9.30 17.58 1.48
N ALA A 106 10.35 17.23 2.22
CA ALA A 106 11.04 18.23 3.02
C ALA A 106 11.70 19.22 2.06
N HIS A 107 11.02 20.33 1.73
CA HIS A 107 11.65 21.41 0.99
C HIS A 107 12.92 21.83 1.74
N ARG A 108 14.09 21.37 1.28
CA ARG A 108 15.33 22.10 1.51
C ARG A 108 15.04 23.45 0.90
N LYS A 109 14.74 24.45 1.73
CA LYS A 109 14.87 25.86 1.34
C LYS A 109 16.26 25.93 0.72
N ARG A 110 16.34 25.93 -0.62
CA ARG A 110 17.53 26.41 -1.29
C ARG A 110 17.63 27.82 -0.74
N LYS A 111 18.52 28.05 0.23
CA LYS A 111 18.97 29.40 0.55
C LYS A 111 19.47 29.90 -0.80
N SER A 112 18.63 30.66 -1.48
CA SER A 112 19.03 31.47 -2.61
C SER A 112 20.14 32.36 -2.05
N HIS A 113 21.38 31.94 -2.27
CA HIS A 113 22.51 32.82 -2.10
C HIS A 113 22.30 33.89 -3.17
N CYS A 114 21.80 35.05 -2.77
CA CYS A 114 22.04 36.25 -3.53
C CYS A 114 23.54 36.50 -3.44
N HIS A 115 24.29 36.16 -4.48
CA HIS A 115 25.53 36.87 -4.74
C HIS A 115 25.13 38.14 -5.52
N ASN A 116 25.04 39.24 -4.78
CA ASN A 116 25.28 40.57 -5.34
C ASN A 116 26.77 40.84 -5.16
N VAL A 117 27.57 40.65 -6.21
CA VAL A 117 28.46 41.66 -6.82
C VAL A 117 28.94 41.11 -8.18
#